data_AF-A0A143X8B9-F1
#
_entry.id   AF-A0A143X8B9-F1
#
_cell.length_a   1.000
_cell.length_b   1.000
_cell.length_c   1.000
_cell.angle_alpha   90.00
_cell.angle_beta   90.00
_cell.angle_gamma   90.00
#
_symmetry.space_group_name_H-M   'P 1'
#
loop_
_entity.id
_entity.type
_entity.pdbx_description
1 polymer ?
#
loop_
_entity_poly.entity_id
_entity_poly.type
_entity_poly.pdbx_seq_one_letter_code
_entity_poly.pdbx_strand_id
1 'polypeptide(L)'
;MAKIRLVCEQCGGNIILDSSHEIGTCENCLSQFVIKQDQIVQQITQNITKHVYGYEGKDVAELLKDGYILNDLRDYRQANAKFYQAIKIEPNCWSAWLGYAST
;
A
#
# COMPACT_ATOMS: atom_id res chain seq x y z
N MET A 1 8.06 10.58 2.88
CA MET A 1 7.81 9.67 4.02
C MET A 1 6.95 10.41 5.04
N ALA A 2 5.67 10.07 5.14
CA ALA A 2 4.75 10.72 6.08
C ALA A 2 4.99 10.15 7.49
N LYS A 3 5.39 10.99 8.44
CA LYS A 3 5.50 10.61 9.85
C LYS A 3 4.12 10.79 10.49
N ILE A 4 3.36 9.71 10.60
CA ILE A 4 2.14 9.71 11.41
C ILE A 4 2.60 9.74 12.88
N ARG A 5 2.26 10.83 13.60
CA ARG A 5 2.49 10.90 15.04
C ARG A 5 1.38 10.15 15.75
N LEU A 6 1.71 8.98 16.29
CA LEU A 6 0.82 8.18 17.13
C LEU A 6 1.09 8.53 18.59
N VAL A 7 0.03 8.81 19.34
CA VAL A 7 0.07 9.20 20.76
C VAL A 7 -0.64 8.13 21.57
N CYS A 8 -0.06 7.71 22.69
CA CYS A 8 -0.65 6.74 23.60
C CYS A 8 -1.88 7.32 24.30
N GLU A 9 -3.04 6.72 24.09
CA GLU A 9 -4.30 7.16 24.73
C GLU A 9 -4.29 7.00 26.26
N GLN A 10 -3.43 6.12 26.81
CA GLN A 10 -3.34 5.90 28.25
C GLN A 10 -2.48 6.95 28.97
N CYS A 11 -1.43 7.47 28.35
CA CYS A 11 -0.46 8.33 29.05
C CYS A 11 0.02 9.55 28.25
N GLY A 12 -0.46 9.74 27.03
CA GLY A 12 -0.05 10.84 26.15
C GLY A 12 1.38 10.71 25.59
N GLY A 13 2.08 9.61 25.87
CA GLY A 13 3.44 9.36 25.39
C GLY A 13 3.51 9.03 23.91
N ASN A 14 4.70 9.17 23.31
CA ASN A 14 4.92 8.76 21.92
C ASN A 14 4.93 7.24 21.80
N ILE A 15 4.43 6.74 20.67
CA ILE A 15 4.47 5.32 20.31
C ILE A 15 5.55 5.12 19.24
N ILE A 16 6.51 4.23 19.52
CA ILE A 16 7.47 3.72 18.53
C ILE A 16 6.88 2.47 17.88
N LEU A 17 7.02 2.36 16.56
CA LEU A 17 6.69 1.16 15.79
C LEU A 17 7.90 0.25 15.67
N ASP A 18 7.68 -1.07 15.75
CA ASP A 18 8.68 -2.05 15.38
C ASP A 18 8.97 -2.05 13.87
N SER A 19 10.00 -2.78 13.45
CA SER A 19 10.43 -2.81 12.05
C SER A 19 9.38 -3.39 11.10
N SER A 20 8.50 -4.27 11.58
CA SER A 20 7.36 -4.80 10.82
C SER A 20 6.16 -3.86 10.80
N HIS A 21 6.13 -2.80 11.62
CA HIS A 21 4.99 -1.89 11.82
C HIS A 21 3.71 -2.61 12.31
N GLU A 22 3.87 -3.79 12.90
CA GLU A 22 2.76 -4.62 13.42
C GLU A 22 2.57 -4.44 14.93
N ILE A 23 3.61 -3.95 15.62
CA ILE A 23 3.57 -3.73 17.07
C ILE A 23 4.04 -2.31 17.37
N GLY A 24 3.18 -1.52 18.01
CA GLY A 24 3.52 -0.23 18.59
C GLY A 24 3.84 -0.36 20.08
N THR A 25 4.91 0.26 20.55
CA THR A 25 5.25 0.34 21.99
C THR A 25 5.29 1.80 22.43
N CYS A 26 4.58 2.13 23.50
CA CYS A 26 4.67 3.45 24.10
C CYS A 26 6.02 3.62 24.83
N GLU A 27 6.76 4.68 24.53
CA GLU A 27 8.05 4.95 25.19
C GLU A 27 7.92 5.29 26.68
N ASN A 28 6.74 5.78 27.08
CA ASN A 28 6.53 6.32 28.42
C ASN A 28 5.93 5.28 29.38
N CYS A 29 4.90 4.54 28.95
CA CYS A 29 4.22 3.55 29.80
C CYS A 29 4.50 2.10 29.39
N LEU A 30 5.27 1.88 28.32
CA LEU A 30 5.65 0.56 27.80
C LEU A 30 4.48 -0.33 27.37
N SER A 31 3.27 0.20 27.31
CA SER A 31 2.11 -0.51 26.76
C SER A 31 2.38 -0.88 25.31
N GLN A 32 2.12 -2.14 24.98
CA GLN A 32 2.21 -2.69 23.63
C GLN A 32 0.83 -2.72 22.98
N PHE A 33 0.78 -2.35 21.70
CA PHE A 33 -0.42 -2.35 20.88
C PHE A 33 -0.14 -3.17 19.63
N VAL A 34 -0.97 -4.17 19.37
CA VAL A 34 -0.91 -4.92 18.12
C VAL A 34 -1.65 -4.10 17.07
N ILE A 35 -0.93 -3.60 16.07
CA ILE A 35 -1.47 -2.94 14.88
C ILE A 35 -1.90 -4.05 13.91
N LYS A 36 -2.83 -4.89 14.35
CA LYS A 36 -3.60 -5.72 13.44
C LYS A 36 -4.72 -4.83 12.95
N GLN A 37 -4.61 -4.33 11.73
CA GLN A 37 -5.82 -3.91 11.04
C GLN A 37 -6.71 -5.14 10.95
N ASP A 38 -7.85 -5.11 11.63
CA ASP A 38 -8.87 -6.13 11.50
C ASP A 38 -9.17 -6.32 10.01
N GLN A 39 -9.31 -7.56 9.54
CA GLN A 39 -9.68 -7.86 8.17
C GLN A 39 -10.94 -7.08 7.74
N ILE A 40 -11.84 -6.84 8.68
CA ILE A 40 -13.03 -6.01 8.51
C ILE A 40 -12.64 -4.54 8.24
N VAL A 41 -11.71 -3.98 9.02
CA VAL A 41 -11.23 -2.60 8.84
C VAL A 41 -10.45 -2.46 7.52
N GLN A 42 -9.66 -3.46 7.13
CA GLN A 42 -9.01 -3.49 5.81
C GLN A 42 -10.03 -3.52 4.67
N GLN A 43 -11.04 -4.39 4.76
CA GLN A 43 -12.11 -4.48 3.76
C GLN A 43 -12.94 -3.21 3.68
N ILE A 44 -13.29 -2.60 4.82
CA ILE A 44 -13.99 -1.31 4.87
C ILE A 44 -13.13 -0.22 4.25
N THR A 45 -11.84 -0.15 4.59
CA THR A 45 -10.92 0.84 4.04
C THR A 45 -10.77 0.66 2.53
N GLN A 46 -10.60 -0.57 2.04
CA GLN A 46 -10.55 -0.89 0.61
C GLN A 46 -11.85 -0.51 -0.10
N ASN A 47 -13.01 -0.84 0.46
CA ASN A 47 -14.31 -0.49 -0.11
C ASN A 47 -14.56 1.02 -0.16
N ILE A 48 -14.27 1.75 0.93
CA ILE A 48 -14.39 3.21 0.95
C ILE A 48 -13.42 3.82 -0.07
N THR A 49 -12.17 3.35 -0.13
CA THR A 49 -11.20 3.88 -1.09
C THR A 49 -11.62 3.61 -2.54
N LYS A 50 -12.21 2.45 -2.81
CA LYS A 50 -12.80 2.10 -4.11
C LYS A 50 -13.99 2.99 -4.48
N HIS A 51 -14.90 3.25 -3.54
CA HIS A 51 -16.12 4.00 -3.83
C HIS A 51 -15.93 5.52 -3.81
N VAL A 52 -15.06 6.04 -2.94
CA VAL A 52 -14.81 7.47 -2.80
C VAL A 52 -13.74 7.95 -3.77
N TYR A 53 -12.67 7.18 -3.97
CA TYR A 53 -11.53 7.57 -4.79
C TYR A 53 -11.38 6.75 -6.09
N GLY A 54 -12.23 5.74 -6.33
CA GLY A 54 -12.14 4.88 -7.51
C GLY A 54 -10.98 3.88 -7.47
N TYR A 55 -10.34 3.69 -6.31
CA TYR A 55 -9.11 2.92 -6.16
C TYR A 55 -9.41 1.43 -5.94
N GLU A 56 -9.07 0.55 -6.89
CA GLU A 56 -9.31 -0.90 -6.77
C GLU A 56 -8.40 -1.63 -5.77
N GLY A 57 -7.65 -0.90 -4.95
CA GLY A 57 -6.87 -1.49 -3.86
C GLY A 57 -5.55 -2.13 -4.30
N LYS A 58 -5.19 -2.13 -5.58
CA LYS A 58 -3.81 -2.39 -6.01
C LYS A 58 -3.06 -1.07 -6.06
N ASP A 59 -2.08 -0.92 -5.17
CA ASP A 59 -1.17 0.20 -5.27
C ASP A 59 -0.31 0.09 -6.55
N VAL A 60 0.32 1.21 -6.94
CA VAL A 60 1.17 1.25 -8.15
C VAL A 60 2.23 0.14 -8.11
N ALA A 61 2.77 -0.19 -6.93
CA ALA A 61 3.78 -1.22 -6.78
C ALA A 61 3.24 -2.64 -7.07
N GLU A 62 2.00 -2.94 -6.65
CA GLU A 62 1.34 -4.20 -6.91
C GLU A 62 0.98 -4.35 -8.40
N LEU A 63 0.50 -3.28 -9.05
CA LEU A 63 0.28 -3.27 -10.50
C LEU A 63 1.57 -3.48 -11.29
N LEU A 64 2.67 -2.88 -10.86
CA LEU A 64 3.99 -3.09 -11.47
C LEU A 64 4.44 -4.54 -11.31
N LYS A 65 4.33 -5.08 -10.09
CA LYS A 65 4.70 -6.47 -9.80
C LYS A 65 3.90 -7.45 -10.66
N ASP A 66 2.58 -7.28 -10.71
CA ASP A 66 1.70 -8.09 -11.58
C ASP A 66 2.09 -7.96 -13.05
N GLY A 67 2.34 -6.73 -13.52
CA GLY A 67 2.75 -6.44 -14.89
C GLY A 67 4.04 -7.18 -15.26
N TYR A 68 5.05 -7.15 -14.40
CA TYR A 68 6.30 -7.87 -14.63
C TYR A 68 6.13 -9.39 -14.59
N ILE A 69 5.34 -9.93 -13.65
CA ILE A 69 5.03 -11.37 -13.60
C ILE A 69 4.33 -11.81 -14.90
N LEU A 70 3.35 -11.05 -15.37
CA LEU A 70 2.63 -11.35 -16.61
C LEU A 70 3.53 -11.23 -17.85
N ASN A 71 4.45 -10.26 -17.86
CA ASN A 71 5.46 -10.13 -18.90
C ASN A 71 6.41 -11.34 -18.96
N ASP A 72 6.85 -11.84 -17.79
CA ASP A 72 7.68 -13.05 -17.70
C ASP A 72 6.92 -14.29 -18.20
N LEU A 73 5.61 -14.34 -17.95
CA LEU A 73 4.70 -15.36 -18.48
C LEU A 73 4.35 -15.15 -19.97
N ARG A 74 4.85 -14.09 -20.61
CA ARG A 74 4.58 -13.68 -21.99
C ARG A 74 3.11 -13.34 -22.27
N ASP A 75 2.32 -13.05 -21.25
CA ASP A 75 0.99 -12.49 -21.39
C ASP A 75 1.06 -10.96 -21.51
N TYR A 76 1.62 -10.51 -22.63
CA TYR A 76 1.90 -9.10 -22.88
C TYR A 76 0.63 -8.24 -22.86
N ARG A 77 -0.52 -8.80 -23.27
CA ARG A 77 -1.80 -8.08 -23.29
C ARG A 77 -2.24 -7.71 -21.87
N GLN A 78 -2.18 -8.65 -20.94
CA GLN A 78 -2.54 -8.37 -19.55
C GLN A 78 -1.46 -7.55 -18.84
N ALA A 79 -0.19 -7.81 -19.13
CA ALA A 79 0.93 -7.02 -18.59
C ALA A 79 0.82 -5.54 -18.97
N ASN A 80 0.61 -5.25 -20.25
CA ASN A 80 0.43 -3.89 -20.76
C ASN A 80 -0.77 -3.17 -20.07
N ALA A 81 -1.87 -3.88 -19.84
CA ALA A 81 -3.02 -3.34 -19.12
C ALA A 81 -2.69 -2.97 -17.66
N LYS A 82 -1.84 -3.75 -16.97
CA LYS A 82 -1.38 -3.43 -15.60
C LYS A 82 -0.49 -2.20 -15.58
N PHE A 83 0.48 -2.11 -16.50
CA PHE A 83 1.33 -0.94 -16.61
C PHE A 83 0.53 0.33 -16.96
N TYR A 84 -0.47 0.22 -17.83
CA TYR A 84 -1.36 1.34 -18.15
C TYR A 84 -2.19 1.81 -16.95
N GLN A 85 -2.70 0.89 -16.13
CA GLN A 85 -3.39 1.23 -14.89
C GLN A 85 -2.45 1.94 -13.91
N ALA A 86 -1.20 1.47 -13.77
CA ALA A 86 -0.19 2.12 -12.93
C ALA A 86 0.11 3.56 -13.39
N ILE A 87 0.24 3.79 -14.71
CA ILE A 87 0.41 5.14 -15.29
C ILE A 87 -0.77 6.05 -14.98
N LYS A 88 -2.01 5.56 -15.03
CA LYS A 88 -3.19 6.36 -14.70
C LYS A 88 -3.21 6.82 -13.24
N ILE A 89 -2.71 5.98 -12.35
CA ILE A 89 -2.65 6.28 -10.91
C ILE A 89 -1.47 7.22 -10.61
N GLU A 90 -0.29 6.90 -11.13
CA GLU A 90 0.93 7.70 -10.94
C GLU A 90 1.63 7.95 -12.29
N PRO A 91 1.28 9.05 -12.99
CA PRO A 91 1.85 9.37 -14.30
C PRO A 91 3.36 9.57 -14.30
N ASN A 92 3.96 9.88 -13.14
CA ASN A 92 5.41 10.08 -12.98
C ASN A 92 6.17 8.80 -12.65
N CYS A 93 5.50 7.64 -12.58
CA CYS A 93 6.14 6.36 -12.29
C CYS A 93 6.93 5.86 -13.51
N TRP A 94 8.24 6.08 -13.52
CA TRP A 94 9.12 5.68 -14.62
C TRP A 94 9.09 4.17 -14.91
N SER A 95 8.95 3.34 -13.87
CA SER A 95 8.90 1.87 -14.00
C SER A 95 7.63 1.42 -14.74
N ALA A 96 6.51 2.12 -14.55
CA ALA A 96 5.26 1.82 -15.25
C ALA A 96 5.38 2.11 -16.74
N TRP A 97 5.98 3.24 -17.10
CA TRP A 97 6.25 3.59 -18.51
C TRP A 97 7.24 2.63 -19.17
N LEU A 98 8.29 2.22 -18.45
CA LEU A 98 9.25 1.24 -18.95
C LEU A 98 8.55 -0.10 -19.24
N GLY A 99 7.75 -0.61 -18.29
CA GLY A 99 6.99 -1.84 -18.48
C GLY A 99 6.00 -1.73 -19.64
N TYR A 100 5.28 -0.61 -19.74
CA TYR A 100 4.32 -0.36 -20.82
C TYR A 100 4.97 -0.36 -22.21
N ALA A 101 6.17 0.22 -22.34
CA ALA A 101 6.91 0.23 -23.61
C ALA A 101 7.59 -1.12 -23.93
N SER A 102 7.75 -2.00 -22.95
CA SER A 102 8.43 -3.30 -23.08
C SER A 102 7.47 -4.49 -23.26
N THR A 103 6.16 -4.22 -23.31
CA THR A 103 5.07 -5.20 -23.49
C THR A 103 4.29 -4.88 -24.75
#